data_AF-A0A520B3X9-F1
#
_entry.id   AF-A0A520B3X9-F1
#
_cell.length_a   1.000
_cell.length_b   1.000
_cell.length_c   1.000
_cell.angle_alpha   90.00
_cell.angle_beta   90.00
_cell.angle_gamma   90.00
#
_symmetry.space_group_name_H-M   'P 1'
#
loop_
_entity.id
_entity.type
_entity.pdbx_description
1 polymer ?
#
loop_
_entity_poly.entity_id
_entity_poly.type
_entity_poly.pdbx_seq_one_letter_code
_entity_poly.pdbx_strand_id
1 'polypeptide(L)' 'MNLGYKKIVVKIGSNVITQENGLPDESRIQHLVNQLAEIKKQGIEVI' A
#
# COMPACT_ATOMS: atom_id res chain seq x y z
N MET A 1 0.77 6.25 -16.85
CA MET A 1 -0.58 6.82 -16.68
C MET A 1 -0.47 7.99 -15.71
N ASN A 2 -0.92 9.18 -16.08
CA ASN A 2 -1.03 10.30 -15.14
C ASN A 2 -2.49 10.37 -14.68
N LEU A 3 -2.77 9.89 -13.46
CA LEU A 3 -4.12 9.82 -12.92
C LEU A 3 -4.64 11.17 -12.41
N GLY A 4 -3.80 12.21 -12.38
CA GLY A 4 -4.19 13.59 -12.02
C GLY A 4 -4.56 13.81 -10.55
N TYR A 5 -4.48 12.78 -9.71
CA TYR A 5 -4.78 12.90 -8.28
C TYR A 5 -3.59 13.50 -7.52
N LYS A 6 -3.90 14.44 -6.61
CA LYS A 6 -2.91 14.99 -5.65
C LYS A 6 -2.80 14.13 -4.39
N LYS A 7 -3.84 13.38 -4.07
CA LYS A 7 -3.97 12.60 -2.84
C LYS A 7 -4.84 11.37 -3.06
N ILE A 8 -4.45 10.24 -2.49
CA ILE A 8 -5.20 8.98 -2.50
C ILE A 8 -5.26 8.38 -1.10
N VAL A 9 -6.32 7.62 -0.84
CA VAL A 9 -6.49 6.82 0.38
C VAL A 9 -6.51 5.35 -0.01
N VAL A 10 -5.62 4.55 0.57
CA VAL A 10 -5.48 3.12 0.27
C VAL A 10 -5.96 2.32 1.46
N LYS A 11 -7.20 1.83 1.38
CA LYS A 11 -7.75 0.93 2.40
C LYS A 11 -7.22 -0.49 2.19
N ILE A 12 -6.55 -1.02 3.20
CA ILE A 12 -6.07 -2.40 3.22
C ILE A 12 -6.90 -3.21 4.23
N GLY A 13 -7.41 -4.37 3.82
CA GLY A 13 -8.14 -5.27 4.72
C GLY A 13 -7.17 -6.15 5.53
N SER A 14 -7.58 -6.59 6.73
CA SER A 14 -6.74 -7.45 7.59
C SER A 14 -6.26 -8.70 6.86
N ASN A 15 -7.18 -9.42 6.19
CA ASN A 15 -6.85 -10.64 5.42
C ASN A 15 -5.82 -10.42 4.31
N VAL A 16 -5.61 -9.16 3.89
CA VAL A 16 -4.57 -8.84 2.93
C VAL A 16 -3.22 -8.84 3.64
N ILE A 17 -3.09 -8.30 4.85
CA ILE A 17 -1.78 -8.16 5.54
C ILE A 17 -1.49 -9.27 6.56
N THR A 18 -2.39 -10.24 6.70
CA THR A 18 -2.22 -11.38 7.62
C THR A 18 -2.06 -12.70 6.86
N GLN A 19 -1.32 -13.63 7.44
CA GLN A 19 -1.24 -15.03 7.03
C GLN A 19 -2.49 -15.79 7.50
N GLU A 20 -2.62 -17.05 7.09
CA GLU A 20 -3.74 -17.93 7.51
C GLU A 20 -3.81 -18.12 9.03
N ASN A 21 -2.67 -18.06 9.72
CA ASN A 21 -2.57 -18.14 11.18
C ASN A 21 -2.93 -16.81 11.89
N GLY A 22 -3.30 -15.77 11.15
CA GLY A 22 -3.66 -14.45 11.68
C GLY A 22 -2.47 -13.56 12.05
N LEU A 23 -1.24 -14.03 11.94
CA LEU A 23 -0.03 -13.22 12.15
C LEU A 23 0.24 -12.33 10.92
N PRO A 24 0.96 -11.21 11.09
CA PRO A 24 1.34 -10.34 9.97
C PRO A 24 2.14 -11.08 8.88
N ASP A 25 1.78 -10.85 7.62
CA ASP A 25 2.54 -11.27 6.45
C ASP A 25 3.54 -10.15 6.07
N GLU A 26 4.72 -10.17 6.70
CA GLU A 26 5.74 -9.14 6.51
C GLU A 26 6.19 -8.99 5.05
N SER A 27 6.30 -10.09 4.31
CA SER A 27 6.70 -10.06 2.89
C SER A 27 5.70 -9.27 2.05
N ARG A 28 4.42 -9.52 2.29
CA ARG A 28 3.34 -8.83 1.57
C ARG A 28 3.21 -7.38 2.01
N ILE A 29 3.36 -7.09 3.30
CA ILE A 29 3.41 -5.71 3.82
C ILE A 29 4.57 -4.94 3.15
N GLN A 30 5.77 -5.53 3.08
CA GLN A 30 6.91 -4.91 2.43
C GLN A 30 6.65 -4.62 0.94
N HIS A 31 6.01 -5.56 0.23
CA HIS A 31 5.64 -5.36 -1.16
C HIS A 31 4.66 -4.19 -1.33
N LEU A 32 3.62 -4.12 -0.48
CA LEU A 32 2.66 -3.01 -0.47
C LEU A 32 3.37 -1.67 -0.19
N VAL A 33 4.22 -1.61 0.83
CA VAL A 33 4.99 -0.41 1.17
C VAL A 33 5.85 0.05 -0.02
N ASN A 34 6.50 -0.87 -0.74
CA ASN A 34 7.30 -0.52 -1.92
C ASN A 34 6.45 0.10 -3.04
N GLN A 35 5.24 -0.44 -3.28
CA GLN A 35 4.30 0.11 -4.25
C GLN A 35 3.82 1.51 -3.85
N LEU A 36 3.45 1.70 -2.58
CA LEU A 36 2.99 3.00 -2.06
C LEU A 36 4.12 4.05 -2.07
N ALA A 37 5.35 3.65 -1.77
CA ALA A 37 6.52 4.52 -1.86
C ALA A 37 6.75 5.02 -3.29
N GLU A 38 6.55 4.16 -4.30
CA GLU A 38 6.70 4.55 -5.69
C GLU A 38 5.62 5.56 -6.13
N ILE A 39 4.39 5.40 -5.64
CA ILE A 39 3.33 6.40 -5.85
C ILE A 39 3.69 7.73 -5.18
N LYS A 40 4.22 7.68 -3.95
CA LYS A 40 4.61 8.88 -3.20
C LYS A 40 5.76 9.65 -3.87
N LYS A 41 6.72 8.95 -4.49
CA LYS A 41 7.80 9.57 -5.28
C LYS A 41 7.30 10.34 -6.50
N GLN A 42 6.13 9.97 -7.04
CA GLN A 42 5.49 10.70 -8.14
C GLN A 42 4.82 12.00 -7.68
N GLY A 43 4.92 12.36 -6.40
CA GLY A 43 4.37 13.59 -5.83
C GLY A 43 2.91 13.47 -5.38
N ILE A 44 2.36 12.25 -5.34
CA ILE A 44 1.00 11.98 -4.89
C ILE A 44 1.04 11.68 -3.39
N GLU A 45 0.22 12.36 -2.60
CA GLU A 45 0.06 12.04 -1.18
C GLU A 45 -0.70 10.72 -1.02
N VAL A 46 -0.20 9.82 -0.16
CA VAL A 46 -0.80 8.51 0.10
C VAL A 46 -1.11 8.40 1.59
N ILE A 47 -2.35 8.05 1.93
CA ILE A 47 -2.83 7.73 3.27
C ILE A 47 -3.27 6.27 3.32
#